data_AF-A0A4W5KSI0-F1
#
_entry.id   AF-A0A4W5KSI0-F1
#
_cell.length_a   1.000
_cell.length_b   1.000
_cell.length_c   1.000
_cell.angle_alpha   90.00
_cell.angle_beta   90.00
_cell.angle_gamma   90.00
#
_symmetry.space_group_name_H-M   'P 1'
#
loop_
_entity.id
_entity.type
_entity.pdbx_description
1 polymer ?
#
loop_
_entity_poly.entity_id
_entity_poly.type
_entity_poly.pdbx_seq_one_letter_code
_entity_poly.pdbx_strand_id
1 'polypeptide(L)'
;MINADFSTATVLISFGAVLGKTSPVQLLIMTLLEITIFGINEHLVAEVLKANDVGASMIIHAFGAYFGLAVARMLYRPALQNGHENDGSVYHSDLFAMIGRSSNSHGSHHSQCKIQLILLL
;
A
#
# COMPACT_ATOMS: atom_id res chain seq x y z
N MET A 1 10.61 11.66 8.46
CA MET A 1 10.32 10.26 8.85
C MET A 1 8.86 9.94 8.58
N ILE A 2 7.91 10.70 9.14
CA ILE A 2 6.46 10.43 8.95
C ILE A 2 6.01 10.42 7.48
N ASN A 3 6.46 11.36 6.64
CA ASN A 3 6.14 11.34 5.21
C ASN A 3 6.71 10.12 4.49
N ALA A 4 7.84 9.56 4.97
CA ALA A 4 8.39 8.33 4.41
C ALA A 4 7.52 7.12 4.79
N ASP A 5 6.94 7.10 6.00
CA ASP A 5 5.98 6.08 6.41
C ASP A 5 4.69 6.16 5.58
N PHE A 6 4.22 7.37 5.27
CA PHE A 6 3.07 7.58 4.37
C PHE A 6 3.34 7.10 2.95
N SER A 7 4.50 7.43 2.39
CA SER A 7 4.91 6.91 1.08
C SER A 7 5.04 5.39 1.07
N THR A 8 5.57 4.81 2.16
CA THR A 8 5.65 3.35 2.33
C THR A 8 4.27 2.71 2.40
N ALA A 9 3.32 3.33 3.11
CA ALA A 9 1.94 2.87 3.17
C ALA A 9 1.29 2.85 1.78
N THR A 10 1.52 3.88 0.97
CA THR A 10 1.09 3.91 -0.44
C THR A 10 1.65 2.73 -1.23
N VAL A 11 2.95 2.46 -1.11
CA VAL A 11 3.60 1.33 -1.79
C VAL A 11 3.02 -0.01 -1.36
N LEU A 12 2.70 -0.19 -0.08
CA LEU A 12 2.06 -1.41 0.43
C LEU A 12 0.64 -1.60 -0.13
N ILE A 13 -0.10 -0.52 -0.36
CA ILE A 13 -1.41 -0.56 -1.02
C ILE A 13 -1.25 -1.02 -2.47
N SER A 14 -0.32 -0.41 -3.21
CA SER A 14 -0.01 -0.79 -4.59
C SER A 14 0.49 -2.23 -4.72
N PHE A 15 1.32 -2.66 -3.76
CA PHE A 15 1.80 -4.03 -3.65
C PHE A 15 0.66 -5.04 -3.55
N GLY A 16 -0.40 -4.72 -2.79
CA GLY A 16 -1.59 -5.56 -2.69
C GLY A 16 -2.25 -5.86 -4.04
N ALA A 17 -2.21 -4.92 -5.00
CA ALA A 17 -2.79 -5.10 -6.33
C ALA A 17 -1.98 -6.05 -7.23
N VAL A 18 -0.67 -6.19 -6.97
CA VAL A 18 0.27 -6.99 -7.79
C VAL A 18 0.78 -8.25 -7.07
N LEU A 19 0.24 -8.54 -5.88
CA LEU A 19 0.62 -9.67 -5.05
C LEU A 19 0.45 -11.00 -5.79
N GLY A 20 1.46 -11.87 -5.69
CA GLY A 20 1.45 -13.20 -6.32
C GLY A 20 1.70 -13.23 -7.82
N LYS A 21 1.80 -12.08 -8.49
CA LYS A 21 1.98 -11.98 -9.96
C LYS A 21 3.30 -11.31 -10.39
N THR A 22 4.11 -10.86 -9.44
CA THR A 22 5.34 -10.09 -9.67
C THR A 22 6.53 -10.64 -8.89
N SER A 23 7.75 -10.46 -9.41
CA SER A 23 8.99 -10.88 -8.75
C SER A 23 9.50 -9.81 -7.77
N PRO A 24 10.33 -10.17 -6.76
CA PRO A 24 10.89 -9.20 -5.81
C PRO A 24 11.64 -8.03 -6.47
N VAL A 25 12.33 -8.28 -7.59
CA VAL A 25 13.03 -7.23 -8.35
C VAL A 25 12.03 -6.30 -9.04
N GLN A 26 10.92 -6.82 -9.57
CA GLN A 26 9.87 -5.98 -10.16
C GLN A 26 9.21 -5.10 -9.11
N LEU A 27 9.02 -5.62 -7.89
CA LEU A 27 8.52 -4.85 -6.76
C LEU A 27 9.48 -3.73 -6.37
N LEU A 28 10.79 -4.00 -6.30
CA LEU A 28 11.78 -2.96 -6.01
C LEU A 28 11.73 -1.82 -7.04
N ILE A 29 11.67 -2.16 -8.32
CA ILE A 29 11.57 -1.17 -9.40
C ILE A 29 10.27 -0.37 -9.28
N MET A 30 9.15 -1.05 -9.03
CA MET A 30 7.84 -0.43 -8.83
C MET A 30 7.89 0.56 -7.64
N THR A 31 8.45 0.16 -6.50
CA THR A 31 8.61 1.01 -5.32
C THR A 31 9.43 2.27 -5.61
N LEU A 32 10.56 2.16 -6.31
CA LEU A 32 11.39 3.33 -6.65
C LEU A 32 10.64 4.33 -7.53
N LEU A 33 9.89 3.84 -8.51
CA LEU A 33 9.07 4.66 -9.39
C LEU A 33 7.90 5.29 -8.62
N GLU A 34 7.22 4.51 -7.79
CA GLU A 34 6.06 4.95 -7.03
C GLU A 34 6.40 6.04 -6.02
N ILE A 35 7.49 5.89 -5.25
CA ILE A 35 7.94 6.91 -4.28
C ILE A 35 8.21 8.25 -4.98
N THR A 36 8.84 8.19 -6.16
CA THR A 36 9.14 9.40 -6.95
C THR A 36 7.87 10.10 -7.41
N ILE A 37 6.90 9.34 -7.93
CA ILE A 37 5.61 9.89 -8.39
C ILE A 37 4.76 10.37 -7.21
N PHE A 38 4.78 9.65 -6.10
CA PHE A 38 4.10 10.01 -4.85
C PHE A 38 4.55 11.39 -4.36
N GLY A 39 5.85 11.67 -4.33
CA GLY A 39 6.35 12.98 -3.90
C GLY A 39 5.86 14.14 -4.79
N ILE A 40 5.74 13.90 -6.10
CA ILE A 40 5.17 14.88 -7.03
C ILE A 40 3.66 15.06 -6.77
N ASN A 41 2.93 13.96 -6.57
CA ASN A 41 1.49 13.98 -6.31
C ASN A 41 1.16 14.67 -4.97
N GLU A 42 1.91 14.36 -3.91
CA GLU A 42 1.78 15.00 -2.60
C GLU A 42 1.96 16.51 -2.72
N HIS A 43 3.02 16.96 -3.40
CA HIS A 43 3.27 18.39 -3.61
C HIS A 43 2.16 19.07 -4.44
N LEU A 44 1.73 18.43 -5.54
CA LEU A 44 0.68 18.98 -6.40
C LEU A 44 -0.65 19.12 -5.66
N VAL A 45 -1.05 18.10 -4.91
CA VAL A 45 -2.35 18.08 -4.24
C VAL A 45 -2.36 18.99 -3.01
N ALA A 46 -1.30 18.96 -2.20
CA ALA A 46 -1.24 19.71 -0.95
C ALA A 46 -0.91 21.20 -1.19
N GLU A 47 0.11 21.51 -1.98
CA GLU A 47 0.63 22.88 -2.11
C GLU A 47 -0.03 23.65 -3.26
N VAL A 48 -0.23 23.00 -4.41
CA VAL A 48 -0.76 23.68 -5.61
C VAL A 48 -2.29 23.71 -5.59
N LEU A 49 -2.93 22.56 -5.41
CA LEU A 49 -4.39 22.44 -5.42
C LEU A 49 -5.02 22.82 -4.07
N LYS A 50 -4.24 22.85 -2.98
CA LYS A 50 -4.71 23.14 -1.62
C LYS A 50 -5.91 22.29 -1.22
N ALA A 51 -5.92 21.03 -1.64
CA ALA A 51 -7.00 20.10 -1.33
C ALA A 51 -6.91 19.64 0.14
N ASN A 52 -8.06 19.46 0.77
CA ASN A 52 -8.12 19.00 2.16
C ASN A 52 -8.19 17.47 2.22
N ASP A 53 -7.09 16.81 2.58
CA ASP A 53 -6.99 15.34 2.66
C ASP A 53 -6.45 14.88 4.03
N VAL A 54 -7.10 15.32 5.12
CA VAL A 54 -6.69 15.00 6.51
C VAL A 54 -6.60 13.49 6.77
N GLY A 55 -7.44 12.69 6.11
CA GLY A 55 -7.48 11.23 6.23
C GLY A 55 -6.57 10.50 5.25
N ALA A 56 -5.79 11.21 4.43
CA ALA A 56 -4.95 10.66 3.38
C ALA A 56 -5.68 9.73 2.37
N SER A 57 -6.99 9.92 2.25
CA SER A 57 -7.87 9.14 1.39
C SER A 57 -7.53 9.28 -0.09
N MET A 58 -7.00 10.44 -0.49
CA MET A 58 -6.69 10.76 -1.88
C MET A 58 -5.20 10.58 -2.18
N ILE A 59 -4.32 11.22 -1.41
CA ILE A 59 -2.86 11.23 -1.64
C ILE A 59 -2.24 9.85 -1.38
N ILE A 60 -2.74 9.09 -0.39
CA ILE A 60 -2.21 7.76 -0.06
C ILE A 60 -3.10 6.67 -0.64
N HIS A 61 -4.36 6.58 -0.21
CA HIS A 61 -5.21 5.42 -0.51
C HIS A 61 -5.65 5.35 -1.96
N ALA A 62 -6.28 6.41 -2.49
CA ALA A 62 -6.74 6.42 -3.87
C ALA A 62 -5.57 6.36 -4.84
N PHE A 63 -4.55 7.19 -4.63
CA PHE A 63 -3.35 7.19 -5.47
C PHE A 63 -2.69 5.79 -5.51
N GLY A 64 -2.40 5.17 -4.35
CA GLY A 64 -1.81 3.83 -4.32
C GLY A 64 -2.72 2.76 -4.95
N ALA A 65 -4.03 2.77 -4.68
CA ALA A 65 -4.93 1.80 -5.28
C ALA A 65 -4.97 1.90 -6.82
N TYR A 66 -5.02 3.12 -7.37
CA TYR A 66 -5.02 3.33 -8.82
C TYR A 66 -3.66 3.07 -9.44
N PHE A 67 -2.57 3.44 -8.79
CA PHE A 67 -1.22 3.16 -9.25
C PHE A 67 -0.97 1.65 -9.31
N GLY A 68 -1.24 0.93 -8.22
CA GLY A 68 -1.13 -0.53 -8.17
C GLY A 68 -2.00 -1.24 -9.21
N LEU A 69 -3.25 -0.78 -9.43
CA LEU A 69 -4.10 -1.32 -10.48
C LEU A 69 -3.55 -1.04 -11.88
N ALA A 70 -3.03 0.17 -12.14
CA ALA A 70 -2.39 0.50 -13.41
C ALA A 70 -1.18 -0.41 -13.66
N VAL A 71 -0.33 -0.63 -12.66
CA VAL A 71 0.82 -1.55 -12.75
C VAL A 71 0.34 -2.99 -12.97
N ALA A 72 -0.69 -3.46 -12.25
CA ALA A 72 -1.26 -4.79 -12.45
C ALA A 72 -1.79 -4.99 -13.87
N ARG A 73 -2.37 -3.94 -14.47
CA ARG A 73 -2.84 -3.96 -15.87
C ARG A 73 -1.68 -3.92 -16.86
N MET A 74 -0.61 -3.17 -16.59
CA MET A 74 0.59 -3.14 -17.44
C MET A 74 1.37 -4.46 -17.42
N LEU A 75 1.41 -5.12 -16.26
CA LEU A 75 2.07 -6.42 -16.07
C LEU A 75 1.17 -7.60 -16.43
N TYR A 76 0.01 -7.36 -17.04
CA TYR A 76 -0.93 -8.41 -17.43
C TYR A 76 -0.29 -9.40 -18.39
N ARG A 77 -0.43 -10.70 -18.08
CA ARG A 77 0.01 -11.81 -18.92
C ARG A 77 -1.15 -12.78 -19.11
N PRO A 78 -1.50 -13.17 -20.34
CA PRO A 78 -2.58 -14.14 -20.59
C PRO A 78 -2.39 -15.47 -19.83
N ALA A 79 -1.15 -15.90 -19.64
CA ALA A 79 -0.81 -17.11 -18.88
C ALA A 79 -1.21 -17.05 -17.40
N LEU A 80 -1.42 -15.87 -16.82
CA LEU A 80 -1.86 -15.66 -15.44
C LEU A 80 -3.38 -15.44 -15.32
N GLN A 81 -4.12 -15.49 -16.44
CA GLN A 81 -5.56 -15.20 -16.48
C GLN A 81 -6.40 -16.23 -15.73
N ASN A 82 -5.98 -17.51 -15.77
CA ASN A 82 -6.73 -18.60 -15.15
C ASN A 82 -6.46 -18.72 -13.64
N GLY A 83 -5.66 -17.82 -13.06
CA GLY A 83 -5.22 -17.88 -11.66
C GLY A 83 -4.31 -19.08 -11.40
N HIS A 84 -3.64 -19.06 -10.25
CA HIS A 84 -2.96 -20.24 -9.71
C HIS A 84 -3.90 -20.99 -8.76
N GLU A 85 -3.74 -22.31 -8.63
CA GLU A 85 -4.49 -23.11 -7.65
C GLU A 85 -4.32 -22.62 -6.20
N ASN A 86 -3.22 -21.88 -5.94
CA ASN A 86 -2.86 -21.30 -4.65
C ASN A 86 -3.28 -19.83 -4.49
N ASP A 87 -4.07 -19.26 -5.41
CA ASP A 87 -4.59 -17.88 -5.28
C ASP A 87 -5.72 -17.77 -4.23
N GLY A 88 -6.11 -18.89 -3.60
CA GLY A 88 -7.07 -18.94 -2.49
C GLY A 88 -6.41 -18.89 -1.10
N SER A 89 -7.23 -18.84 -0.06
CA SER A 89 -6.78 -18.95 1.33
C SER A 89 -7.14 -20.30 1.95
N VAL A 90 -6.41 -20.66 3.01
CA VAL A 90 -6.69 -21.79 3.90
C VAL A 90 -6.79 -21.28 5.35
N TYR A 91 -7.35 -22.09 6.25
CA TYR A 91 -7.57 -21.71 7.65
C TYR A 91 -6.35 -21.06 8.33
N HIS A 92 -5.16 -21.63 8.14
CA HIS A 92 -3.94 -21.09 8.72
C HIS A 92 -3.53 -19.73 8.11
N SER A 93 -3.68 -19.54 6.79
CA SER A 93 -3.36 -18.26 6.16
C SER A 93 -4.35 -17.16 6.54
N ASP A 94 -5.63 -17.51 6.73
CA ASP A 94 -6.64 -16.56 7.20
C ASP A 94 -6.38 -16.13 8.64
N LEU A 95 -5.91 -17.04 9.50
CA LEU A 95 -5.51 -16.70 10.87
C LEU A 95 -4.34 -15.70 10.87
N PHE A 96 -3.33 -15.90 10.03
CA PHE A 96 -2.21 -14.96 9.88
C PHE A 96 -2.66 -13.60 9.29
N ALA A 97 -3.57 -13.59 8.31
CA ALA A 97 -4.14 -12.36 7.77
C ALA A 97 -4.92 -11.57 8.84
N MET A 98 -5.66 -12.28 9.71
CA MET A 98 -6.39 -11.67 10.83
C MET A 98 -5.49 -11.08 11.91
N ILE A 99 -4.28 -11.60 12.11
CA ILE A 99 -3.28 -10.97 12.99
C ILE A 99 -2.91 -9.59 12.45
N GLY A 100 -2.58 -9.49 11.16
CA GLY A 100 -2.30 -8.21 10.51
C GLY A 100 -3.45 -7.20 10.62
N ARG A 101 -4.70 -7.67 10.50
CA ARG A 101 -5.91 -6.86 10.70
C ARG A 101 -6.07 -6.40 12.16
N SER A 102 -5.85 -7.30 13.12
CA SER A 102 -6.15 -7.07 14.54
C SER A 102 -5.11 -6.21 15.24
N SER A 103 -3.85 -6.24 14.79
CA SER A 103 -2.82 -5.28 15.22
C SER A 103 -3.22 -3.83 14.91
N ASN A 104 -4.13 -3.62 13.95
CA ASN A 104 -4.67 -2.29 13.60
C ASN A 104 -5.96 -1.94 14.38
N SER A 105 -6.55 -2.89 15.12
CA SER A 105 -7.85 -2.73 15.80
C SER A 105 -7.75 -2.41 17.29
N HIS A 106 -6.57 -2.52 17.92
CA HIS A 106 -6.36 -2.14 19.33
C HIS A 106 -6.09 -0.62 19.46
N GLY A 107 -6.99 0.18 18.88
CA GLY A 107 -6.96 1.64 18.88
C GLY A 107 -8.22 2.24 19.49
N SER A 108 -8.60 1.80 20.70
CA SER A 108 -9.63 2.51 21.48
C SER A 108 -9.09 3.88 21.89
N HIS A 109 -9.50 4.90 21.14
CA HIS A 109 -9.67 6.34 21.43
C HIS A 109 -8.68 7.16 22.30
N HIS A 110 -7.57 6.62 22.82
CA HIS A 110 -6.66 7.39 23.67
C HIS A 110 -5.16 7.24 23.36
N SER A 111 -4.77 6.45 22.35
CA SER A 111 -3.35 6.08 22.13
C SER A 111 -2.76 6.49 20.77
N GLN A 112 -3.41 7.41 20.04
CA GLN A 112 -2.87 7.91 18.75
C GLN A 112 -1.55 8.69 18.90
N CYS A 113 -1.16 9.09 20.12
CA CYS A 113 0.12 9.79 20.36
C CYS A 113 1.32 8.85 20.63
N LYS A 114 1.12 7.51 20.72
CA LYS A 114 2.19 6.57 21.11
C LYS A 114 2.63 5.58 20.02
N ILE A 115 1.90 5.46 18.92
CA ILE A 115 2.18 4.44 17.91
C ILE A 115 3.42 4.77 17.04
N GLN A 116 3.86 6.03 17.02
CA GLN A 116 5.12 6.42 16.35
C GLN A 116 6.41 5.79 16.93
N LEU A 117 6.37 5.11 18.10
CA LEU A 117 7.59 4.69 18.81
C LEU A 117 7.91 3.17 18.74
N ILE A 118 7.09 2.34 18.10
CA ILE A 118 7.32 0.87 18.05
C ILE A 118 7.92 0.40 16.72
N LEU A 119 8.02 1.26 15.69
CA LEU A 119 8.60 0.90 14.39
C LEU A 119 10.09 1.25 14.22
N LEU A 120 10.88 1.23 15.30
CA LEU A 120 12.32 1.52 15.28
C LEU A 120 13.21 0.51 16.05
N LEU A 121 12.81 -0.76 16.05
CA LEU A 121 13.68 -1.93 16.27
C LEU A 121 13.26 -3.05 15.31
#